data_AF-A0A177BA77-F1
#
_entry.id   AF-A0A177BA77-F1
#
_cell.length_a   1.000
_cell.length_b   1.000
_cell.length_c   1.000
_cell.angle_alpha   90.00
_cell.angle_beta   90.00
_cell.angle_gamma   90.00
#
_symmetry.space_group_name_H-M   'P 1'
#
loop_
_entity.id
_entity.type
_entity.pdbx_description
1 polymer ?
#
loop_
_entity_poly.entity_id
_entity_poly.type
_entity_poly.pdbx_seq_one_letter_code
_entity_poly.pdbx_strand_id
1 'polypeptide(L)'
;MIILENLNDEVVLKIIKTWDQLNNKETAMRFYHHLFTIYPETLDTFKKFKEMKLIHLNKDKHALIMAKVLWSSMAHIIECLKIGDQVSMYKCINYLIEKHVKVKYFHPSMFQLAIKPFLATVEEKNLTYDEVDAYMELDTWFFNLEKKKLFGFVTIKVDISQTNIYLIWSNGKN
;
A
#
# COMPACT_ATOMS: atom_id res chain seq x y z
N MET A 1 23.39 -8.58 -5.20
CA MET A 1 23.17 -7.97 -3.87
C MET A 1 22.32 -6.73 -4.11
N ILE A 2 20.99 -6.83 -3.96
CA ILE A 2 20.08 -5.70 -4.20
C ILE A 2 19.62 -5.24 -2.83
N ILE A 3 20.07 -4.06 -2.47
CA ILE A 3 19.95 -3.46 -1.14
C ILE A 3 18.47 -3.12 -0.88
N LEU A 4 18.01 -3.25 0.37
CA LEU A 4 16.86 -2.50 0.91
C LEU A 4 17.23 -1.00 0.92
N GLU A 5 17.61 -0.44 -0.23
CA GLU A 5 18.50 0.73 -0.33
C GLU A 5 17.92 2.02 0.26
N ASN A 6 16.71 2.00 0.83
CA ASN A 6 16.03 3.17 1.37
C ASN A 6 15.08 2.92 2.56
N LEU A 7 14.98 1.71 3.13
CA LEU A 7 14.14 1.50 4.33
C LEU A 7 15.04 1.23 5.53
N ASN A 8 15.06 2.18 6.49
CA ASN A 8 15.90 2.13 7.68
C ASN A 8 15.54 0.91 8.57
N ASP A 9 16.54 0.25 9.16
CA ASP A 9 16.32 -0.84 10.11
C ASP A 9 15.43 -0.43 11.29
N GLU A 10 15.53 0.83 11.75
CA GLU A 10 14.66 1.36 12.80
C GLU A 10 13.18 1.40 12.38
N VAL A 11 12.92 1.76 11.12
CA VAL A 11 11.56 1.78 10.53
C VAL A 11 11.02 0.37 10.45
N VAL A 12 11.82 -0.58 9.97
CA VAL A 12 11.47 -2.00 9.90
C VAL A 12 11.11 -2.55 11.28
N LEU A 13 11.91 -2.22 12.31
CA LEU A 13 11.65 -2.65 13.69
C LEU A 13 10.32 -2.10 14.25
N LYS A 14 10.02 -0.82 14.01
CA LYS A 14 8.75 -0.20 14.42
C LYS A 14 7.55 -0.91 13.77
N ILE A 15 7.63 -1.19 12.47
CA ILE A 15 6.60 -1.91 11.73
C ILE A 15 6.41 -3.32 12.29
N ILE A 16 7.48 -4.10 12.43
CA ILE A 16 7.38 -5.49 12.95
C ILE A 16 6.75 -5.52 14.33
N LYS A 17 7.13 -4.59 15.21
CA LYS A 17 6.62 -4.52 16.59
C LYS A 17 5.13 -4.17 16.67
N THR A 18 4.63 -3.37 15.73
CA THR A 18 3.24 -2.86 15.75
C THR A 18 2.31 -3.61 14.81
N TRP A 19 2.84 -4.40 13.86
CA TRP A 19 2.05 -5.07 12.83
C TRP A 19 0.96 -5.98 13.40
N ASP A 20 1.22 -6.69 14.50
CA ASP A 20 0.23 -7.58 15.11
C ASP A 20 -1.04 -6.83 15.58
N GLN A 21 -0.93 -5.54 15.91
CA GLN A 21 -2.09 -4.69 16.26
C GLN A 21 -2.95 -4.37 15.04
N LEU A 22 -2.34 -4.33 13.85
CA LEU A 22 -2.98 -4.07 12.56
C LEU A 22 -3.42 -5.36 11.87
N ASN A 23 -2.78 -6.50 12.12
CA ASN A 23 -2.96 -7.76 11.41
C ASN A 23 -4.22 -8.53 11.83
N ASN A 24 -5.39 -7.93 11.63
CA ASN A 24 -6.67 -8.58 11.89
C ASN A 24 -7.67 -8.31 10.74
N LYS A 25 -8.71 -9.15 10.70
CA LYS A 25 -9.73 -9.12 9.64
C LYS A 25 -10.49 -7.80 9.57
N GLU A 26 -10.68 -7.12 10.71
CA GLU A 26 -11.42 -5.86 10.75
C GLU A 26 -10.61 -4.73 10.09
N THR A 27 -9.33 -4.62 10.44
CA THR A 27 -8.42 -3.61 9.85
C THR A 27 -8.36 -3.70 8.33
N ALA A 28 -8.32 -4.93 7.78
CA ALA A 28 -8.33 -5.14 6.33
C ALA A 28 -9.58 -4.57 5.63
N MET A 29 -10.73 -4.64 6.29
CA MET A 29 -11.98 -4.07 5.78
C MET A 29 -12.04 -2.56 6.00
N ARG A 30 -11.48 -2.06 7.11
CA ARG A 30 -11.33 -0.62 7.39
C ARG A 30 -10.57 0.10 6.29
N PHE A 31 -9.50 -0.50 5.77
CA PHE A 31 -8.76 0.03 4.62
C PHE A 31 -9.69 0.31 3.42
N TYR A 32 -10.51 -0.65 3.00
CA TYR A 32 -11.42 -0.44 1.86
C TYR A 32 -12.56 0.54 2.19
N HIS A 33 -13.02 0.58 3.45
CA HIS A 33 -13.94 1.63 3.88
C HIS A 33 -13.32 3.02 3.72
N HIS A 34 -12.08 3.21 4.16
CA HIS A 34 -11.35 4.47 3.99
C HIS A 34 -11.09 4.78 2.51
N LEU A 35 -10.70 3.80 1.71
CA LEU A 35 -10.47 3.97 0.28
C LEU A 35 -11.71 4.51 -0.44
N PHE A 36 -12.87 3.89 -0.24
CA PHE A 36 -14.12 4.31 -0.89
C PHE A 36 -14.78 5.52 -0.24
N THR A 37 -14.37 5.90 0.98
CA THR A 37 -14.80 7.16 1.60
C THR A 37 -13.99 8.33 1.06
N ILE A 38 -12.66 8.17 0.97
CA ILE A 38 -11.73 9.21 0.51
C ILE A 38 -11.80 9.38 -1.01
N TYR A 39 -11.91 8.28 -1.75
CA TYR A 39 -11.96 8.25 -3.22
C TYR A 39 -13.16 7.41 -3.72
N PRO A 40 -14.40 7.91 -3.59
CA PRO A 40 -15.60 7.16 -3.97
C PRO A 40 -15.61 6.67 -5.43
N GLU A 41 -14.98 7.40 -6.34
CA GLU A 41 -14.84 7.05 -7.75
C GLU A 41 -14.04 5.76 -7.98
N THR A 42 -13.20 5.35 -7.02
CA THR A 42 -12.46 4.09 -7.11
C THR A 42 -13.37 2.88 -6.99
N LEU A 43 -14.57 3.02 -6.40
CA LEU A 43 -15.55 1.94 -6.28
C LEU A 43 -15.91 1.35 -7.65
N ASP A 44 -16.04 2.19 -8.68
CA ASP A 44 -16.42 1.80 -10.04
C ASP A 44 -15.31 1.02 -10.77
N THR A 45 -14.06 1.13 -10.33
CA THR A 45 -12.96 0.31 -10.85
C THR A 45 -13.14 -1.17 -10.46
N PHE A 46 -13.83 -1.42 -9.35
CA PHE A 46 -14.18 -2.75 -8.89
C PHE A 46 -15.51 -3.15 -9.50
N LYS A 47 -15.47 -3.83 -10.67
CA LYS A 47 -16.68 -4.27 -11.42
C LYS A 47 -17.78 -4.91 -10.56
N LYS A 48 -17.43 -5.55 -9.45
CA LYS A 48 -18.36 -6.25 -8.55
C LYS A 48 -19.01 -5.35 -7.50
N PHE A 49 -18.55 -4.10 -7.36
CA PHE A 49 -19.06 -3.10 -6.42
C PHE A 49 -19.77 -1.94 -7.10
N LYS A 50 -19.99 -2.03 -8.43
CA LYS A 50 -20.77 -1.03 -9.15
C LYS A 50 -22.13 -0.86 -8.44
N GLU A 51 -22.45 0.37 -8.05
CA GLU A 51 -23.67 0.75 -7.30
C GLU A 51 -23.77 0.20 -5.87
N MET A 52 -22.69 -0.38 -5.31
CA MET A 52 -22.68 -0.84 -3.93
C MET A 52 -22.74 0.34 -2.96
N LYS A 53 -23.65 0.27 -1.98
CA LYS A 53 -23.62 1.20 -0.85
C LYS A 53 -22.51 0.81 0.11
N LEU A 54 -21.66 1.77 0.48
CA LEU A 54 -20.51 1.55 1.36
C LEU A 54 -20.87 0.86 2.69
N ILE A 55 -22.05 1.15 3.24
CA ILE A 55 -22.56 0.51 4.46
C ILE A 55 -22.72 -1.03 4.37
N HIS A 56 -22.72 -1.59 3.17
CA HIS A 56 -22.85 -3.03 2.93
C HIS A 56 -21.52 -3.71 2.60
N LEU A 57 -20.42 -2.95 2.52
CA LEU A 57 -19.12 -3.47 2.10
C LEU A 57 -18.64 -4.62 2.99
N ASN A 58 -18.81 -4.49 4.31
CA ASN A 58 -18.43 -5.52 5.29
C ASN A 58 -19.25 -6.82 5.20
N LYS A 59 -20.38 -6.83 4.47
CA LYS A 59 -21.23 -8.01 4.23
C LYS A 59 -21.02 -8.61 2.85
N ASP A 60 -20.31 -7.92 1.95
CA ASP A 60 -20.10 -8.40 0.60
C ASP A 60 -18.98 -9.44 0.54
N LYS A 61 -19.29 -10.59 -0.08
CA LYS A 61 -18.35 -11.72 -0.20
C LYS A 61 -17.10 -11.37 -0.99
N HIS A 62 -17.20 -10.50 -1.99
CA HIS A 62 -16.08 -10.12 -2.84
C HIS A 62 -15.20 -9.09 -2.14
N ALA A 63 -15.78 -8.15 -1.40
CA ALA A 63 -15.04 -7.25 -0.52
C ALA A 63 -14.26 -8.03 0.54
N LEU A 64 -14.89 -9.02 1.19
CA LEU A 64 -14.21 -9.86 2.18
C LEU A 64 -13.04 -10.66 1.58
N ILE A 65 -13.20 -11.19 0.36
CA ILE A 65 -12.11 -11.88 -0.35
C ILE A 65 -10.97 -10.90 -0.66
N MET A 66 -11.28 -9.70 -1.15
CA MET A 66 -10.27 -8.69 -1.47
C MET A 66 -9.52 -8.20 -0.24
N ALA A 67 -10.23 -7.91 0.86
CA ALA A 67 -9.65 -7.59 2.16
C ALA A 67 -8.68 -8.67 2.60
N LYS A 68 -9.10 -9.95 2.54
CA LYS A 68 -8.24 -11.07 2.88
C LYS A 68 -6.98 -11.13 2.01
N VAL A 69 -7.12 -10.99 0.69
CA VAL A 69 -5.98 -11.08 -0.24
C VAL A 69 -4.98 -9.95 0.00
N LEU A 70 -5.45 -8.71 0.15
CA LEU A 70 -4.61 -7.55 0.43
C LEU A 70 -3.84 -7.75 1.74
N TRP A 71 -4.56 -8.04 2.83
CA TRP A 71 -3.95 -8.16 4.16
C TRP A 71 -3.01 -9.35 4.27
N SER A 72 -3.32 -10.47 3.61
CA SER A 72 -2.42 -11.64 3.58
C SER A 72 -1.13 -11.35 2.80
N SER A 73 -1.22 -10.52 1.76
CA SER A 73 -0.05 -10.11 0.98
C SER A 73 0.83 -9.14 1.78
N MET A 74 0.21 -8.18 2.49
CA MET A 74 0.93 -7.31 3.42
C MET A 74 1.59 -8.12 4.55
N ALA A 75 0.86 -9.04 5.18
CA ALA A 75 1.41 -9.91 6.22
C ALA A 75 2.63 -10.70 5.73
N HIS A 76 2.58 -11.22 4.50
CA HIS A 76 3.72 -11.90 3.91
C HIS A 76 4.91 -10.98 3.67
N ILE A 77 4.69 -9.75 3.19
CA ILE A 77 5.75 -8.74 3.01
C ILE A 77 6.40 -8.40 4.36
N ILE A 78 5.60 -8.18 5.40
CA ILE A 78 6.12 -7.90 6.76
C ILE A 78 6.90 -9.08 7.32
N GLU A 79 6.43 -10.31 7.13
CA GLU A 79 7.17 -11.50 7.58
C GLU A 79 8.51 -11.63 6.83
N CYS A 80 8.54 -11.37 5.52
CA CYS A 80 9.79 -11.35 4.77
C CYS A 80 10.75 -10.25 5.26
N LEU A 81 10.25 -9.06 5.61
CA LEU A 81 11.07 -8.01 6.23
C LEU A 81 11.68 -8.49 7.56
N LYS A 82 10.87 -9.15 8.39
CA LYS A 82 11.28 -9.67 9.70
C LYS A 82 12.41 -10.70 9.62
N ILE A 83 12.40 -11.58 8.61
CA ILE A 83 13.44 -12.61 8.44
C ILE A 83 14.53 -12.21 7.43
N GLY A 84 14.45 -11.01 6.85
CA GLY A 84 15.38 -10.54 5.82
C GLY A 84 15.28 -11.27 4.46
N ASP A 85 14.17 -11.96 4.18
CA ASP A 85 13.97 -12.68 2.91
C ASP A 85 13.49 -11.76 1.79
N GLN A 86 14.45 -11.00 1.24
CA GLN A 86 14.19 -10.07 0.14
C GLN A 86 13.72 -10.77 -1.13
N VAL A 87 14.13 -12.02 -1.38
CA VAL A 87 13.80 -12.73 -2.61
C VAL A 87 12.30 -13.07 -2.64
N SER A 88 11.78 -13.63 -1.55
CA SER A 88 10.36 -13.94 -1.43
C SER A 88 9.52 -12.66 -1.40
N MET A 89 9.99 -11.63 -0.70
CA MET A 89 9.36 -10.30 -0.70
C MET A 89 9.19 -9.79 -2.14
N TYR A 90 10.26 -9.74 -2.93
CA TYR A 90 10.19 -9.23 -4.30
C TYR A 90 9.34 -10.10 -5.23
N LYS A 91 9.30 -11.42 -5.04
CA LYS A 91 8.39 -12.32 -5.76
C LYS A 91 6.93 -11.99 -5.45
N CYS A 92 6.60 -11.76 -4.18
CA CYS A 92 5.27 -11.35 -3.78
C CYS A 92 4.88 -10.01 -4.42
N ILE A 93 5.74 -9.00 -4.32
CA ILE A 93 5.48 -7.68 -4.91
C ILE A 93 5.31 -7.78 -6.43
N ASN A 94 6.19 -8.52 -7.12
CA ASN A 94 6.05 -8.76 -8.57
C ASN A 94 4.71 -9.38 -8.92
N TYR A 95 4.31 -10.42 -8.19
CA TYR A 95 3.03 -11.07 -8.39
C TYR A 95 1.87 -10.09 -8.22
N LEU A 96 1.91 -9.22 -7.20
CA LEU A 96 0.88 -8.19 -6.99
C LEU A 96 0.81 -7.20 -8.15
N ILE A 97 1.96 -6.66 -8.59
CA ILE A 97 2.04 -5.75 -9.74
C ILE A 97 1.44 -6.42 -10.97
N GLU A 98 1.84 -7.66 -11.28
CA GLU A 98 1.33 -8.43 -12.44
C GLU A 98 -0.19 -8.63 -12.43
N LYS A 99 -0.81 -8.69 -11.25
CA LYS A 99 -2.28 -8.76 -11.13
C LYS A 99 -2.94 -7.42 -11.38
N HIS A 100 -2.37 -6.32 -10.88
CA HIS A 100 -2.94 -4.99 -11.03
C HIS A 100 -2.84 -4.46 -12.47
N VAL A 101 -1.72 -4.68 -13.16
CA VAL A 101 -1.56 -4.24 -14.57
C VAL A 101 -2.52 -4.90 -15.55
N LYS A 102 -3.13 -6.03 -15.17
CA LYS A 102 -4.16 -6.73 -15.98
C LYS A 102 -5.56 -6.16 -15.77
N VAL A 103 -5.76 -5.27 -14.80
CA VAL A 103 -7.05 -4.63 -14.55
C VAL A 103 -7.29 -3.55 -15.61
N LYS A 104 -8.43 -3.65 -16.29
CA LYS A 104 -8.83 -2.68 -17.32
C LYS A 104 -8.88 -1.28 -16.70
N TYR A 105 -8.21 -0.32 -17.34
CA TYR A 105 -8.09 1.08 -16.88
C TYR A 105 -7.20 1.28 -15.64
N PHE A 106 -6.45 0.27 -15.20
CA PHE A 106 -5.46 0.45 -14.15
C PHE A 106 -4.34 1.39 -14.62
N HIS A 107 -4.08 2.43 -13.83
CA HIS A 107 -2.92 3.30 -14.02
C HIS A 107 -2.02 3.16 -12.78
N PRO A 108 -0.69 3.03 -12.93
CA PRO A 108 0.20 2.84 -11.77
C PRO A 108 0.13 3.91 -10.68
N SER A 109 -0.29 5.14 -11.01
CA SER A 109 -0.54 6.17 -9.98
C SER A 109 -1.69 5.81 -9.04
N MET A 110 -2.56 4.86 -9.39
CA MET A 110 -3.63 4.37 -8.52
C MET A 110 -3.09 3.70 -7.25
N PHE A 111 -1.86 3.17 -7.26
CA PHE A 111 -1.22 2.68 -6.03
C PHE A 111 -1.03 3.79 -5.00
N GLN A 112 -0.81 5.05 -5.42
CA GLN A 112 -0.70 6.19 -4.51
C GLN A 112 -2.00 6.48 -3.76
N LEU A 113 -3.15 6.10 -4.34
CA LEU A 113 -4.45 6.27 -3.69
C LEU A 113 -4.59 5.37 -2.46
N ALA A 114 -3.77 4.32 -2.33
CA ALA A 114 -3.78 3.43 -1.17
C ALA A 114 -3.13 4.06 0.08
N ILE A 115 -2.24 5.04 -0.07
CA ILE A 115 -1.45 5.60 1.05
C ILE A 115 -2.37 6.25 2.10
N LYS A 116 -3.22 7.21 1.70
CA LYS A 116 -4.10 7.90 2.66
C LYS A 116 -5.07 6.95 3.38
N PRO A 117 -5.76 6.02 2.70
CA PRO A 117 -6.58 5.01 3.36
C PRO A 117 -5.82 4.11 4.31
N PHE A 118 -4.59 3.73 3.96
CA PHE A 118 -3.75 2.90 4.83
C PHE A 118 -3.36 3.67 6.09
N LEU A 119 -2.91 4.91 5.98
CA LEU A 119 -2.60 5.76 7.14
C LEU A 119 -3.83 5.98 8.04
N ALA A 120 -4.99 6.29 7.47
CA ALA A 120 -6.24 6.39 8.24
C ALA A 120 -6.58 5.09 8.99
N THR A 121 -6.24 3.93 8.41
CA THR A 121 -6.41 2.63 9.05
C THR A 121 -5.44 2.43 10.22
N VAL A 122 -4.22 2.94 10.10
CA VAL A 122 -3.16 2.84 11.11
C VAL A 122 -3.44 3.78 12.29
N GLU A 123 -3.89 5.01 12.02
CA GLU A 123 -4.23 6.02 13.02
C GLU A 123 -5.34 5.56 13.98
N GLU A 124 -6.27 4.72 13.53
CA GLU A 124 -7.32 4.11 14.37
C GLU A 124 -6.75 3.19 15.48
N LYS A 125 -5.48 2.78 15.43
CA LYS A 125 -4.88 1.83 16.38
C LYS A 125 -4.12 2.46 17.54
N ASN A 126 -4.26 3.77 17.77
CA ASN A 126 -3.56 4.50 18.85
C ASN A 126 -2.04 4.32 18.80
N LEU A 127 -1.47 4.21 17.60
CA LEU A 127 -0.02 4.20 17.43
C LEU A 127 0.56 5.59 17.69
N THR A 128 1.83 5.64 18.06
CA THR A 128 2.58 6.90 18.18
C THR A 128 2.84 7.51 16.80
N TYR A 129 3.10 8.83 16.74
CA TYR A 129 3.47 9.50 15.49
C TYR A 129 4.65 8.82 14.78
N ASP A 130 5.69 8.47 15.52
CA ASP A 130 6.86 7.75 14.99
C ASP A 130 6.51 6.38 14.39
N GLU A 131 5.53 5.68 14.95
CA GLU A 131 5.06 4.39 14.43
C GLU A 131 4.22 4.59 13.17
N VAL A 132 3.37 5.62 13.11
CA VAL A 132 2.61 6.00 11.91
C VAL A 132 3.56 6.41 10.78
N ASP A 133 4.59 7.20 11.08
CA ASP A 133 5.61 7.63 10.11
C ASP A 133 6.37 6.43 9.52
N ALA A 134 6.67 5.41 10.33
CA ALA A 134 7.30 4.18 9.84
C ALA A 134 6.43 3.46 8.78
N TYR A 135 5.11 3.43 8.96
CA TYR A 135 4.19 2.88 7.95
C TYR A 135 4.13 3.74 6.68
N MET A 136 4.22 5.06 6.82
CA MET A 136 4.31 5.97 5.67
C MET A 136 5.59 5.75 4.85
N GLU A 137 6.72 5.51 5.52
CA GLU A 137 7.99 5.18 4.87
C GLU A 137 7.92 3.83 4.15
N LEU A 138 7.28 2.81 4.75
CA LEU A 138 7.05 1.51 4.11
C LEU A 138 6.24 1.65 2.81
N ASP A 139 5.10 2.36 2.87
CA ASP A 139 4.24 2.57 1.70
C ASP A 139 4.96 3.35 0.61
N THR A 140 5.74 4.37 0.98
CA THR A 140 6.55 5.16 0.04
C THR A 140 7.63 4.30 -0.63
N TRP A 141 8.29 3.44 0.15
CA TRP A 141 9.26 2.47 -0.38
C TRP A 141 8.61 1.49 -1.35
N PHE A 142 7.46 0.94 -0.99
CA PHE A 142 6.70 0.02 -1.84
C PHE A 142 6.32 0.69 -3.17
N PHE A 143 5.76 1.89 -3.11
CA PHE A 143 5.39 2.65 -4.32
C PHE A 143 6.59 2.95 -5.22
N ASN A 144 7.72 3.38 -4.64
CA ASN A 144 8.94 3.63 -5.41
C ASN A 144 9.46 2.37 -6.11
N LEU A 145 9.29 1.21 -5.47
CA LEU A 145 9.66 -0.08 -6.05
C LEU A 145 8.77 -0.45 -7.24
N GLU A 146 7.45 -0.29 -7.10
CA GLU A 146 6.49 -0.54 -8.18
C GLU A 146 6.75 0.39 -9.36
N LYS A 147 7.00 1.67 -9.09
CA LYS A 147 7.31 2.66 -10.13
C LYS A 147 8.58 2.32 -10.90
N LYS A 148 9.67 1.95 -10.20
CA LYS A 148 10.92 1.51 -10.85
C LYS A 148 10.68 0.33 -11.78
N LYS A 149 9.81 -0.61 -11.39
CA LYS A 149 9.45 -1.78 -12.20
C LYS A 149 8.53 -1.46 -13.37
N LEU A 150 7.60 -0.53 -13.19
CA LEU A 150 6.59 -0.20 -14.19
C LEU A 150 7.08 0.80 -15.25
N PHE A 151 8.03 1.67 -14.93
CA PHE A 151 8.43 2.79 -15.80
C PHE A 151 9.92 2.89 -16.11
N GLY A 152 10.78 2.12 -15.44
CA GLY A 152 12.21 2.44 -15.39
C GLY A 152 12.45 3.71 -14.55
N PHE A 153 13.60 3.77 -13.88
CA PHE A 153 13.98 4.73 -12.83
C PHE A 153 13.30 6.11 -12.86
N VAL A 154 12.49 6.40 -11.83
CA VAL A 154 12.07 7.78 -11.49
C VAL A 154 12.11 7.93 -9.97
N THR A 155 12.79 8.97 -9.47
CA THR A 155 12.87 9.32 -8.05
C THR A 155 11.78 10.35 -7.71
N ILE A 156 11.03 10.15 -6.62
CA ILE A 156 10.10 11.16 -6.08
C ILE A 156 10.62 11.60 -4.72
N LYS A 157 10.65 12.92 -4.50
CA LYS A 157 10.75 13.51 -3.16
C LYS A 157 9.33 13.83 -2.70
N VAL A 158 8.91 13.24 -1.58
CA VAL A 158 7.67 13.62 -0.90
C VAL A 158 8.03 14.73 0.07
N ASP A 159 7.48 15.93 -0.13
CA ASP A 159 7.59 17.03 0.83
C ASP A 159 6.41 16.96 1.78
N ILE A 160 6.71 16.67 3.05
CA ILE A 160 5.74 16.43 4.12
C ILE A 160 5.17 17.73 4.69
N SER A 161 5.74 18.89 4.33
CA SER A 161 5.30 20.20 4.81
C SER A 161 4.10 20.78 4.04
N GLN A 162 3.72 20.16 2.92
CA GLN A 162 2.59 20.58 2.09
C GLN A 162 1.72 19.38 1.75
N THR A 163 0.40 19.54 1.87
CA THR A 163 -0.63 18.56 1.51
C THR A 163 -0.66 18.18 0.02
N ASN A 164 0.36 18.60 -0.75
CA ASN A 164 0.48 18.43 -2.19
C ASN A 164 1.72 17.59 -2.53
N ILE A 165 1.48 16.40 -3.09
CA ILE A 165 2.53 15.54 -3.64
C ILE A 165 2.86 16.06 -5.04
N TYR A 166 4.05 16.63 -5.24
CA TYR A 166 4.52 17.05 -6.57
C TYR A 166 5.30 15.92 -7.26
N LEU A 167 4.91 15.61 -8.50
CA LEU A 167 5.67 14.71 -9.37
C LEU A 167 6.70 15.52 -10.15
N ILE A 168 7.98 15.39 -9.80
CA ILE A 168 9.07 15.90 -10.64
C ILE A 168 9.48 14.78 -11.61
N TRP A 169 9.25 15.02 -12.90
CA TRP A 169 9.76 14.19 -13.99
C TRP A 169 11.13 14.70 -14.41
N SER A 170 12.17 13.89 -14.24
CA SER A 170 13.43 14.07 -14.98
C SER A 170 13.50 13.03 -16.08
N ASN A 171 13.37 13.48 -17.34
CA ASN A 171 13.71 12.61 -18.47
C ASN A 171 15.22 12.39 -18.46
N GLY A 172 15.65 11.24 -17.96
CA GLY A 172 17.01 10.76 -18.14
C GLY A 172 17.26 10.45 -19.61
N LYS A 173 17.74 11.43 -20.37
CA LYS A 173 18.41 11.17 -21.64
C LYS A 173 19.83 10.69 -21.33
N ASN A 174 20.11 9.42 -21.62
CA ASN A 174 21.45 8.99 -22.05
C ASN A 174 21.45 8.97 -23.57
#